data_AF-A0A933NDL4-F1
#
_entry.id   AF-A0A933NDL4-F1
#
_cell.length_a   1.000
_cell.length_b   1.000
_cell.length_c   1.000
_cell.angle_alpha   90.00
_cell.angle_beta   90.00
_cell.angle_gamma   90.00
#
_symmetry.space_group_name_H-M   'P 1'
#
loop_
_entity.id
_entity.type
_entity.pdbx_description
1 polymer ?
#
loop_
_entity_poly.entity_id
_entity_poly.type
_entity_poly.pdbx_seq_one_letter_code
_entity_poly.pdbx_strand_id
1 'polypeptide(L)' 'MRLRPGDVVTLKKPMGFRKNVDELFVVVQAEVFNAALPSTVLIPLVRRQDGDEALCR' A
#
# COMPACT_ATOMS: atom_id res chain seq x y z
N MET A 1 12.38 -11.24 -4.11
CA MET A 1 12.51 -10.05 -3.24
C MET A 1 11.71 -10.32 -1.97
N ARG A 2 12.25 -10.10 -0.77
CA ARG A 2 11.58 -10.44 0.50
C ARG A 2 10.97 -9.16 1.10
N LEU A 3 9.65 -9.09 1.17
CA LEU A 3 8.91 -7.93 1.71
C LEU A 3 8.92 -7.96 3.23
N ARG A 4 9.31 -6.85 3.85
CA ARG A 4 9.35 -6.68 5.31
C ARG A 4 8.25 -5.73 5.77
N PRO A 5 7.73 -5.89 7.01
CA PRO A 5 6.87 -4.88 7.62
C PRO A 5 7.52 -3.49 7.56
N GLY A 6 6.77 -2.50 7.11
CA GLY A 6 7.23 -1.12 6.93
C GLY A 6 7.80 -0.81 5.54
N ASP A 7 8.04 -1.81 4.69
CA ASP A 7 8.44 -1.56 3.30
C ASP A 7 7.32 -0.82 2.56
N VAL A 8 7.70 0.19 1.77
CA VAL A 8 6.78 0.89 0.87
C VAL A 8 6.97 0.36 -0.53
N VAL A 9 5.87 -0.08 -1.15
CA VAL A 9 5.85 -0.63 -2.51
C VAL A 9 4.88 0.15 -3.38
N THR A 10 5.23 0.31 -4.65
CA THR A 10 4.34 0.88 -5.67
C THR A 10 3.68 -0.25 -6.43
N LEU A 11 2.35 -0.30 -6.43
CA LEU A 11 1.58 -1.29 -7.18
C LEU A 11 0.61 -0.59 -8.13
N LYS A 12 0.39 -1.22 -9.29
CA LYS A 12 -0.63 -0.79 -10.25
C LYS A 12 -1.99 -1.25 -9.78
N LYS A 13 -2.84 -0.33 -9.36
CA LYS A 13 -4.23 -0.66 -9.04
C LYS A 13 -5.07 -0.68 -10.31
N PRO A 14 -5.72 -1.80 -10.64
CA PRO A 14 -6.63 -1.86 -11.78
C PRO A 14 -7.88 -1.02 -11.49
N MET A 15 -8.05 0.06 -12.23
CA MET A 15 -9.17 1.01 -12.12
C MET A 15 -10.26 0.72 -13.17
N GLY A 16 -10.61 -0.55 -13.38
CA GLY A 16 -11.60 -0.97 -14.39
C GLY A 16 -11.22 -0.52 -15.80
N PHE A 17 -12.12 0.20 -16.50
CA PHE A 17 -11.88 0.76 -17.84
C PHE A 17 -10.91 1.95 -17.89
N ARG A 18 -10.45 2.46 -16.74
CA ARG A 18 -9.48 3.56 -16.67
C ARG A 18 -8.06 3.02 -16.55
N LYS A 19 -7.08 3.79 -17.04
CA LYS A 19 -5.64 3.49 -16.95
C LYS A 19 -5.27 3.06 -15.52
N ASN A 20 -4.46 2.01 -15.42
CA ASN A 20 -3.84 1.60 -14.15
C ASN A 20 -3.11 2.80 -13.55
N VAL A 21 -3.41 3.11 -12.29
CA VAL A 21 -2.73 4.16 -11.55
C VAL A 21 -1.71 3.48 -10.63
N ASP A 22 -0.49 4.01 -10.62
CA ASP A 22 0.52 3.61 -9.65
C ASP A 22 0.12 4.17 -8.28
N GLU A 23 -0.14 3.29 -7.32
CA GLU A 23 -0.52 3.63 -5.95
C GLU A 23 0.52 3.07 -4.98
N LEU A 24 0.81 3.83 -3.92
CA LEU A 24 1.78 3.44 -2.89
C LEU A 24 1.07 2.63 -1.80
N PHE A 25 1.73 1.60 -1.32
CA PHE A 25 1.25 0.76 -0.23
C PHE A 25 2.36 0.51 0.79
N VAL A 26 2.00 0.38 2.06
CA VAL A 26 2.91 -0.07 3.12
C VAL A 26 2.62 -1.52 3.48
N VAL A 27 3.68 -2.33 3.62
CA VAL A 27 3.59 -3.71 4.10
C VAL A 27 3.33 -3.71 5.60
N VAL A 28 2.25 -4.36 6.04
CA VAL A 28 1.92 -4.47 7.47
C VAL A 28 1.99 -5.90 8.00
N GLN A 29 2.00 -6.89 7.10
CA GLN A 29 2.09 -8.29 7.49
C GLN A 29 3.49 -8.65 7.96
N ALA A 30 3.58 -9.44 9.05
CA ALA A 30 4.84 -9.90 9.63
C ALA A 30 5.69 -10.69 8.62
N GLU A 31 7.00 -10.49 8.68
CA GLU A 31 7.97 -11.06 7.71
C GLU A 31 7.88 -12.59 7.59
N VAL A 32 7.59 -13.29 8.70
CA VAL A 32 7.44 -14.76 8.71
C VAL A 32 6.32 -15.20 7.75
N PHE A 33 5.22 -14.46 7.70
CA PHE A 33 4.11 -14.78 6.81
C PHE A 33 4.38 -14.34 5.37
N ASN A 34 5.07 -13.22 5.15
CA ASN A 34 5.44 -12.78 3.80
C ASN A 34 6.40 -13.77 3.10
N ALA A 35 7.20 -14.50 3.88
CA ALA A 35 8.07 -15.55 3.35
C ALA A 35 7.34 -16.89 3.11
N ALA A 36 6.28 -17.16 3.87
CA ALA A 36 5.56 -18.43 3.84
C ALA A 36 4.36 -18.44 2.89
N LEU A 37 3.76 -17.28 2.61
CA LEU A 37 2.52 -17.15 1.85
C LEU A 37 2.76 -16.49 0.48
N PRO A 38 1.98 -16.84 -0.54
CA PRO A 38 2.06 -16.20 -1.86
C PRO A 38 1.44 -14.80 -1.90
N SER A 39 0.83 -14.34 -0.80
CA SER A 39 0.15 -13.06 -0.68
C SER A 39 0.68 -12.26 0.51
N THR A 40 0.55 -10.92 0.42
CA THR A 40 0.98 -9.99 1.46
C THR A 40 -0.15 -9.02 1.81
N VAL A 41 -0.37 -8.75 3.10
CA VAL A 41 -1.30 -7.72 3.55
C VAL A 41 -0.62 -6.35 3.49
N LEU A 42 -1.26 -5.45 2.75
CA LEU A 42 -0.77 -4.10 2.46
C LEU A 42 -1.85 -3.07 2.82
N ILE A 43 -1.44 -1.86 3.21
CA ILE A 43 -2.34 -0.72 3.42
C ILE A 43 -2.00 0.37 2.40
N PRO A 44 -2.99 0.91 1.64
CA PRO A 44 -2.75 2.00 0.70
C PRO A 44 -2.34 3.29 1.43
N LEU A 45 -1.34 3.99 0.88
CA LEU A 45 -0.92 5.32 1.32
C LEU A 45 -1.64 6.37 0.47
N VAL A 46 -2.60 7.06 1.09
CA VAL A 46 -3.29 8.19 0.46
C VAL A 46 -2.49 9.46 0.75
N ARG A 47 -2.01 10.13 -0.30
CA ARG A 47 -1.49 11.50 -0.14
C ARG A 47 -2.66 12.40 0.22
N ARG A 48 -2.62 13.01 1.41
CA ARG A 48 -3.50 14.14 1.73
C ARG A 48 -3.22 15.25 0.71
N GLN A 49 -4.24 15.66 -0.03
CA GLN A 49 -4.19 16.92 -0.78
C GLN A 49 -4.19 18.05 0.26
N ASP A 50 -3.53 19.17 -0.04
CA ASP A 50 -3.28 20.31 0.85
C ASP A 50 -4.56 21.09 1.29
N GLY A 51 -5.58 20.39 1.81
CA GLY A 51 -6.88 20.98 2.17
C GLY A 51 -7.71 20.20 3.20
N ASP A 52 -7.16 19.17 3.86
CA ASP A 52 -7.90 18.32 4.82
C ASP A 52 -7.30 18.38 6.25
N GLU A 53 -6.85 19.58 6.64
CA GLU A 53 -6.29 19.90 7.96
C GLU A 53 -7.33 19.85 9.10
N ALA A 54 -8.55 19.37 8.85
CA ALA A 54 -9.67 19.45 9.79
C ALA A 54 -10.03 18.13 10.53
N LEU A 55 -9.45 16.97 10.18
CA LEU A 55 -9.96 15.67 10.68
C LEU A 55 -9.01 14.87 11.59
N CYS A 56 -8.10 15.55 12.29
CA CYS A 56 -7.29 14.90 13.35
C CYS A 56 -7.21 15.78 14.61
N ARG A 57 -8.37 16.05 15.22
CA ARG A 57 -8.45 16.25 16.67
C ARG A 57 -9.02 15.00 17.30
#